data_AF-A0A2N7R490-F1
#
_entry.id   AF-A0A2N7R490-F1
#
_cell.length_a   1.000
_cell.length_b   1.000
_cell.length_c   1.000
_cell.angle_alpha   90.00
_cell.angle_beta   90.00
_cell.angle_gamma   90.00
#
_symmetry.space_group_name_H-M   'P 1'
#
loop_
_entity.id
_entity.type
_entity.pdbx_description
1 polymer ?
#
loop_
_entity_poly.entity_id
_entity_poly.type
_entity_poly.pdbx_seq_one_letter_code
_entity_poly.pdbx_strand_id
1 'polypeptide(L)'
;MQAGDGSVSAGSARFNIRLFGQEVCVTCLAGRLRVVQNGNDAELAAGEQLRYRPAHFGIARAVRAGEVSAWRQRLLVFKQSTLAEVVDEVNRYRPGKLILNNDVLGKARVQASFSLDRLDDVIALIQDAYGARVTRLPGGIVLFG
;
A
#
# COMPACT_ATOMS: atom_id res chain seq x y z
N MET A 1 2.50 10.67 17.91
CA MET A 1 3.50 10.14 16.96
C MET A 1 3.52 11.06 15.75
N GLN A 2 4.68 11.38 15.17
CA GLN A 2 4.77 12.23 13.97
C GLN A 2 4.71 11.39 12.69
N ALA A 3 4.07 11.93 11.66
CA ALA A 3 3.93 11.30 10.34
C ALA A 3 3.96 12.39 9.24
N GLY A 4 5.09 12.54 8.55
CA GLY A 4 5.31 13.69 7.67
C GLY A 4 5.18 15.00 8.45
N ASP A 5 4.47 15.99 7.89
CA ASP A 5 4.21 17.29 8.53
C ASP A 5 3.02 17.27 9.51
N GLY A 6 2.50 16.07 9.83
CA GLY A 6 1.35 15.87 10.71
C GLY A 6 1.67 15.13 11.99
N SER A 7 0.80 15.29 12.99
CA SER A 7 0.84 14.56 14.26
C SER A 7 -0.41 13.71 14.41
N VAL A 8 -0.23 12.46 14.83
CA VAL A 8 -1.30 11.54 15.17
C VAL A 8 -1.24 11.28 16.67
N SER A 9 -2.34 11.56 17.38
CA SER A 9 -2.52 11.24 18.80
C SER A 9 -3.63 10.22 19.00
N ALA A 10 -3.40 9.31 19.94
CA ALA A 10 -4.27 8.18 20.23
C ALA A 10 -4.20 7.88 21.73
N GLY A 11 -5.35 7.63 22.35
CA GLY A 11 -5.42 7.13 23.73
C GLY A 11 -5.15 5.62 23.77
N SER A 12 -6.17 4.82 23.43
CA SER A 12 -6.06 3.37 23.19
C SER A 12 -6.62 3.07 21.80
N ALA A 13 -5.77 3.15 20.78
CA ALA A 13 -6.22 2.96 19.40
C ALA A 13 -5.21 2.16 18.58
N ARG A 14 -5.73 1.38 17.62
CA ARG A 14 -4.95 0.69 16.60
C ARG A 14 -5.15 1.41 15.29
N PHE A 15 -4.06 1.71 14.60
CA PHE A 15 -4.12 2.48 13.37
C PHE A 15 -3.01 2.10 12.39
N ASN A 16 -3.16 2.57 11.17
CA ASN A 16 -2.21 2.44 10.07
C ASN A 16 -1.87 3.83 9.54
N ILE A 17 -0.60 4.10 9.29
CA ILE A 17 -0.14 5.29 8.59
C ILE A 17 0.67 4.82 7.37
N ARG A 18 0.29 5.29 6.19
CA ARG A 18 1.00 5.07 4.94
C ARG A 18 1.50 6.40 4.39
N LEU A 19 2.71 6.42 3.84
CA LEU A 19 3.29 7.58 3.17
C LEU A 19 3.53 7.22 1.70
N PHE A 20 2.94 8.00 0.78
CA PHE A 20 3.10 7.90 -0.67
C PHE A 20 3.64 9.24 -1.19
N GLY A 21 4.98 9.33 -1.35
CA GLY A 21 5.62 10.60 -1.66
C GLY A 21 5.36 11.63 -0.55
N GLN A 22 4.58 12.68 -0.85
CA GLN A 22 4.16 13.70 0.12
C GLN A 22 2.74 13.49 0.68
N GLU A 23 2.00 12.48 0.22
CA GLU A 23 0.67 12.17 0.75
C GLU A 23 0.78 11.18 1.92
N VAL A 24 0.21 11.54 3.07
CA VAL A 24 0.04 10.67 4.22
C VAL A 24 -1.41 10.18 4.26
N CYS A 25 -1.58 8.88 4.43
CA CYS A 25 -2.86 8.22 4.60
C CYS A 25 -2.93 7.56 5.97
N VAL A 26 -3.80 8.06 6.85
CA VAL A 26 -4.04 7.53 8.19
C VAL A 26 -5.35 6.76 8.19
N THR A 27 -5.37 5.55 8.76
CA THR A 27 -6.58 4.75 8.93
C THR A 27 -6.69 4.24 10.34
N CYS A 28 -7.86 4.44 10.95
CA CYS A 28 -8.19 3.90 12.25
C CYS A 28 -8.74 2.48 12.11
N LEU A 29 -8.11 1.53 12.79
CA LEU A 29 -8.49 0.12 12.78
C LEU A 29 -9.31 -0.26 14.03
N ALA A 30 -9.04 0.38 15.17
CA ALA A 30 -9.81 0.22 16.40
C ALA A 30 -9.59 1.43 17.32
N GLY A 31 -10.59 1.79 18.11
CA GLY A 31 -10.54 2.95 18.98
C GLY A 31 -10.81 4.26 18.22
N ARG A 32 -10.20 5.35 18.68
CA ARG A 32 -10.32 6.69 18.10
C ARG A 32 -8.95 7.35 17.98
N LEU A 33 -8.71 8.08 16.89
CA LEU A 33 -7.48 8.81 16.61
C LEU A 33 -7.80 10.26 16.35
N ARG A 34 -6.89 11.16 16.71
CA ARG A 34 -6.89 12.53 16.22
C ARG A 34 -5.68 12.73 15.31
N VAL A 35 -5.91 13.28 14.12
CA VAL A 35 -4.86 13.65 13.16
C VAL A 35 -4.84 15.16 13.08
N VAL A 36 -3.65 15.76 13.19
CA VAL A 36 -3.43 17.21 13.16
C VAL A 36 -2.36 17.52 12.11
N GLN A 37 -2.60 18.51 11.25
CA GLN A 37 -1.63 19.01 10.28
C GLN A 37 -1.88 20.50 9.99
N ASN A 38 -0.85 21.34 10.11
CA ASN A 38 -0.90 22.77 9.76
C ASN A 38 -2.14 23.51 10.34
N GLY A 39 -2.51 23.20 11.58
CA GLY A 39 -3.67 23.80 12.26
C GLY A 39 -5.02 23.17 11.96
N ASN A 40 -5.11 22.26 10.98
CA ASN A 40 -6.29 21.44 10.75
C ASN A 40 -6.26 20.20 11.64
N ASP A 41 -7.42 19.74 12.09
CA ASP A 41 -7.54 18.47 12.77
C ASP A 41 -8.79 17.69 12.36
N ALA A 42 -8.71 16.37 12.49
CA ALA A 42 -9.83 15.46 12.30
C ALA A 42 -9.74 14.29 13.27
N GLU A 43 -10.89 13.84 13.73
CA GLU A 43 -11.02 12.61 14.49
C GLU A 43 -11.39 11.46 13.55
N LEU A 44 -10.79 10.28 13.76
CA LEU A 44 -11.10 9.06 13.02
C LEU A 44 -11.57 7.98 14.00
N ALA A 45 -12.80 7.50 13.80
CA ALA A 45 -13.32 6.30 14.42
C ALA A 45 -12.84 5.04 13.69
N ALA A 46 -12.98 3.88 14.35
CA ALA A 46 -12.61 2.60 13.77
C ALA A 46 -13.31 2.36 12.41
N GLY A 47 -12.53 2.00 11.40
CA GLY A 47 -13.01 1.86 10.03
C GLY A 47 -12.98 3.16 9.22
N GLU A 48 -12.42 4.26 9.74
CA GLU A 48 -12.29 5.51 8.98
C GLU A 48 -10.84 5.76 8.55
N GLN A 49 -10.70 6.47 7.42
CA GLN A 49 -9.44 6.86 6.81
C GLN A 49 -9.45 8.35 6.48
N LEU A 50 -8.30 8.98 6.63
CA LEU A 50 -8.00 10.35 6.26
C LEU A 50 -6.74 10.38 5.40
N ARG A 51 -6.70 11.27 4.41
CA ARG A 51 -5.50 11.56 3.62
C ARG A 51 -5.16 13.03 3.74
N TYR A 52 -3.86 13.33 3.86
CA TYR A 52 -3.37 14.70 3.86
C TYR A 52 -2.03 14.82 3.16
N ARG A 53 -1.71 16.02 2.68
CA ARG A 53 -0.45 16.44 2.03
C ARG A 53 -0.16 17.88 2.45
N PRO A 54 1.04 18.43 2.23
CA PRO A 54 1.39 19.77 2.72
C PRO A 54 0.36 20.87 2.40
N ALA A 55 -0.26 20.81 1.21
CA ALA A 55 -1.24 21.79 0.73
C ALA A 55 -2.72 21.36 0.87
N HIS A 56 -3.02 20.16 1.37
CA HIS A 56 -4.40 19.66 1.43
C HIS A 56 -4.64 18.72 2.61
N PHE A 57 -5.66 19.02 3.40
CA PHE A 57 -6.16 18.17 4.47
C PHE A 57 -7.51 17.60 4.05
N GLY A 58 -7.60 16.27 3.95
CA GLY A 58 -8.82 15.58 3.53
C GLY A 58 -9.90 15.56 4.61
N ILE A 59 -10.98 14.82 4.34
CA ILE A 59 -12.06 14.54 5.30
C ILE A 59 -11.99 13.05 5.64
N ALA A 60 -12.30 12.69 6.89
CA ALA A 60 -12.41 11.30 7.31
C ALA A 60 -13.50 10.58 6.50
N ARG A 61 -13.20 9.39 5.99
CA ARG A 61 -14.13 8.56 5.21
C ARG A 61 -14.09 7.11 5.66
N ALA A 62 -15.25 6.47 5.68
CA ALA A 62 -15.34 5.04 5.98
C ALA A 62 -14.59 4.19 4.93
N VAL A 63 -13.82 3.22 5.40
CA VAL A 63 -13.05 2.25 4.62
C VAL A 63 -13.22 0.86 5.23
N ARG A 64 -13.20 -0.18 4.37
CA ARG A 64 -13.24 -1.55 4.85
C ARG A 64 -11.91 -1.90 5.52
N ALA A 65 -11.92 -1.99 6.86
CA ALA A 65 -10.72 -2.20 7.68
C ALA A 65 -9.87 -3.41 7.27
N GLY A 66 -10.49 -4.48 6.75
CA GLY A 66 -9.79 -5.70 6.30
C GLY A 66 -8.74 -5.45 5.21
N GLU A 67 -8.95 -4.47 4.32
CA GLU A 67 -7.99 -4.11 3.27
C GLU A 67 -6.80 -3.31 3.82
N VAL A 68 -7.01 -2.61 4.93
CA VAL A 68 -5.99 -1.74 5.52
C VAL A 68 -5.09 -2.47 6.50
N SER A 69 -5.58 -3.57 7.08
CA SER A 69 -4.85 -4.45 8.00
C SER A 69 -4.25 -5.71 7.37
N ALA A 70 -4.51 -5.99 6.09
CA ALA A 70 -4.04 -7.22 5.45
C ALA A 70 -2.51 -7.41 5.60
N TRP A 71 -1.70 -6.36 5.45
CA TRP A 71 -0.24 -6.46 5.59
C TRP A 71 0.19 -6.89 7.01
N ARG A 72 -0.60 -6.54 8.04
CA ARG A 72 -0.38 -7.02 9.42
C ARG A 72 -0.71 -8.50 9.59
N GLN A 73 -1.56 -9.03 8.73
CA GLN A 73 -1.85 -10.46 8.61
C GLN A 73 -0.92 -11.14 7.60
N ARG A 74 0.18 -10.48 7.19
CA ARG A 74 1.11 -10.96 6.17
C ARG A 74 0.43 -11.18 4.82
N LEU A 75 -0.54 -10.33 4.45
CA LEU A 75 -1.28 -10.38 3.19
C LEU A 75 -1.27 -9.01 2.48
N LEU A 76 -0.96 -8.97 1.19
CA LEU A 76 -1.18 -7.83 0.31
C LEU A 76 -2.45 -8.08 -0.47
N VAL A 77 -3.38 -7.12 -0.47
CA VAL A 77 -4.66 -7.23 -1.19
C VAL A 77 -4.75 -6.09 -2.19
N PHE A 78 -4.92 -6.43 -3.46
CA PHE A 78 -5.03 -5.51 -4.58
C PHE A 78 -6.41 -5.60 -5.21
N LYS A 79 -7.04 -4.45 -5.41
CA LYS A 79 -8.40 -4.34 -5.98
C LYS A 79 -8.36 -3.36 -7.13
N GLN A 80 -8.34 -3.88 -8.35
CA GLN A 80 -8.27 -3.09 -9.59
C GLN A 80 -7.01 -2.19 -9.63
N SER A 81 -5.94 -2.58 -8.94
CA SER A 81 -4.65 -1.88 -8.97
C SER A 81 -3.96 -2.13 -10.30
N THR A 82 -3.14 -1.20 -10.76
CA THR A 82 -2.25 -1.43 -11.91
C THR A 82 -1.13 -2.40 -11.52
N LEU A 83 -0.62 -3.15 -12.47
CA LEU A 83 0.47 -4.08 -12.21
C LEU A 83 1.74 -3.36 -11.74
N ALA A 84 1.96 -2.12 -12.18
CA ALA A 84 3.01 -1.25 -11.66
C ALA A 84 2.87 -1.01 -10.14
N GLU A 85 1.67 -0.64 -9.67
CA GLU A 85 1.41 -0.44 -8.23
C GLU A 85 1.62 -1.74 -7.42
N VAL A 86 1.25 -2.89 -7.99
CA VAL A 86 1.49 -4.20 -7.36
C VAL A 86 2.98 -4.48 -7.22
N VAL A 87 3.74 -4.29 -8.29
CA VAL A 87 5.20 -4.51 -8.31
C VAL A 87 5.92 -3.59 -7.33
N ASP A 88 5.53 -2.32 -7.27
CA ASP A 88 6.10 -1.35 -6.31
C ASP A 88 5.84 -1.77 -4.87
N GLU A 89 4.61 -2.20 -4.55
CA GLU A 89 4.27 -2.64 -3.21
C GLU A 89 5.00 -3.93 -2.83
N VAL A 90 5.14 -4.89 -3.75
CA VAL A 90 5.88 -6.15 -3.52
C VAL A 90 7.38 -5.88 -3.31
N ASN A 91 7.97 -4.99 -4.11
CA ASN A 91 9.38 -4.57 -4.02
C ASN A 91 9.77 -3.92 -2.69
N ARG A 92 8.79 -3.55 -1.86
CA ARG A 92 9.00 -2.99 -0.52
C ARG A 92 9.32 -4.07 0.51
N TYR A 93 8.84 -5.29 0.32
CA TYR A 93 8.96 -6.38 1.30
C TYR A 93 9.85 -7.54 0.83
N ARG A 94 10.15 -7.59 -0.47
CA ARG A 94 10.98 -8.62 -1.10
C ARG A 94 12.47 -8.24 -1.12
N PRO A 95 13.40 -9.17 -0.81
CA PRO A 95 14.80 -9.01 -1.18
C PRO A 95 15.00 -9.14 -2.70
N GLY A 96 15.77 -8.24 -3.30
CA GLY A 96 15.86 -8.10 -4.77
C GLY A 96 14.78 -7.19 -5.35
N LYS A 97 14.67 -7.11 -6.68
CA LYS A 97 13.72 -6.22 -7.36
C LYS A 97 12.97 -6.89 -8.50
N LEU A 98 11.68 -6.61 -8.60
CA LEU A 98 10.83 -6.87 -9.74
C LEU A 98 10.81 -5.61 -10.61
N ILE A 99 11.08 -5.74 -11.90
CA ILE A 99 11.17 -4.61 -12.82
C ILE A 99 10.29 -4.90 -14.04
N LEU A 100 9.34 -4.01 -14.33
CA LEU A 100 8.52 -4.05 -15.53
C LEU A 100 9.23 -3.25 -16.63
N ASN A 101 9.57 -3.89 -17.74
CA ASN A 101 10.20 -3.26 -18.91
C ASN A 101 9.20 -2.92 -20.03
N ASN A 102 7.90 -3.07 -19.74
CA ASN A 102 6.83 -2.93 -20.72
C ASN A 102 5.69 -2.09 -20.11
N ASP A 103 5.49 -0.89 -20.65
CA ASP A 103 4.48 0.07 -20.17
C ASP A 103 3.04 -0.42 -20.36
N VAL A 104 2.80 -1.29 -21.35
CA VAL A 104 1.48 -1.90 -21.58
C VAL A 104 1.18 -2.89 -20.47
N LEU A 105 2.17 -3.72 -20.12
CA LEU A 105 2.09 -4.67 -19.02
C LEU A 105 1.88 -3.95 -17.68
N GLY A 106 2.57 -2.84 -17.43
CA GLY A 106 2.41 -2.05 -16.21
C GLY A 106 1.01 -1.47 -15.99
N LYS A 107 0.24 -1.24 -17.07
CA LYS A 107 -1.15 -0.74 -17.01
C LYS A 107 -2.18 -1.83 -16.76
N ALA A 108 -1.80 -3.10 -16.84
CA ALA A 108 -2.71 -4.22 -16.64
C ALA A 108 -3.34 -4.15 -15.24
N ARG A 109 -4.64 -4.46 -15.14
CA ARG A 109 -5.37 -4.43 -13.88
C ARG A 109 -5.21 -5.76 -13.15
N VAL A 110 -4.91 -5.68 -11.87
CA VAL A 110 -4.71 -6.82 -10.98
C VAL A 110 -5.77 -6.79 -9.89
N GLN A 111 -6.40 -7.95 -9.69
CA GLN A 111 -7.29 -8.21 -8.57
C GLN A 111 -6.84 -9.51 -7.93
N ALA A 112 -6.00 -9.40 -6.91
CA ALA A 112 -5.34 -10.54 -6.30
C ALA A 112 -5.00 -10.25 -4.83
N SER A 113 -4.82 -11.33 -4.07
CA SER A 113 -4.26 -11.26 -2.72
C SER A 113 -3.06 -12.18 -2.61
N PHE A 114 -1.96 -11.66 -2.08
CA PHE A 114 -0.71 -12.40 -1.91
C PHE A 114 -0.33 -12.45 -0.45
N SER A 115 0.30 -13.53 -0.01
CA SER A 115 0.95 -13.52 1.30
C SER A 115 2.34 -12.91 1.18
N LEU A 116 2.77 -12.14 2.18
CA LEU A 116 4.16 -11.67 2.32
C LEU A 116 5.15 -12.84 2.46
N ASP A 117 4.69 -14.02 2.87
CA ASP A 117 5.49 -15.25 2.89
C ASP A 117 5.73 -15.85 1.50
N ARG A 118 4.92 -15.46 0.52
CA ARG A 118 4.91 -16.02 -0.83
C ARG A 118 4.96 -14.94 -1.89
N LEU A 119 5.84 -13.95 -1.69
CA LEU A 119 6.01 -12.86 -2.65
C LEU A 119 6.56 -13.34 -4.00
N ASP A 120 7.22 -14.50 -4.07
CA ASP A 120 7.65 -15.09 -5.34
C ASP A 120 6.47 -15.63 -6.18
N ASP A 121 5.30 -15.91 -5.57
CA ASP A 121 4.08 -16.27 -6.31
C ASP A 121 3.62 -15.13 -7.23
N VAL A 122 4.03 -13.89 -6.94
CA VAL A 122 3.78 -12.73 -7.80
C VAL A 122 4.46 -12.91 -9.17
N ILE A 123 5.65 -13.51 -9.20
CA ILE A 123 6.38 -13.76 -10.46
C ILE A 123 5.59 -14.74 -11.33
N ALA A 124 5.13 -15.84 -10.72
CA ALA A 124 4.31 -16.84 -11.40
C ALA A 124 3.00 -16.25 -11.90
N LEU A 125 2.30 -15.45 -11.08
CA LEU A 125 1.08 -14.78 -11.53
C LEU A 125 1.35 -13.86 -12.73
N ILE A 126 2.41 -13.05 -12.69
CA ILE A 126 2.71 -12.12 -13.77
C ILE A 126 3.01 -12.87 -15.07
N GLN A 127 3.72 -13.99 -14.98
CA GLN A 127 4.01 -14.87 -16.11
C GLN A 127 2.75 -15.55 -16.65
N ASP A 128 1.94 -16.17 -15.79
CA ASP A 128 0.84 -17.04 -16.20
C ASP A 128 -0.41 -16.24 -16.62
N ALA A 129 -0.74 -15.17 -15.88
CA ALA A 129 -1.95 -14.38 -16.11
C ALA A 129 -1.78 -13.30 -17.18
N TYR A 130 -0.55 -12.79 -17.37
CA TYR A 130 -0.27 -11.68 -18.30
C TYR A 130 0.71 -12.05 -19.41
N GLY A 131 1.18 -13.30 -19.46
CA GLY A 131 2.07 -13.79 -20.52
C GLY A 131 3.45 -13.13 -20.53
N ALA A 132 3.86 -12.51 -19.42
CA ALA A 132 5.09 -11.75 -19.35
C ALA A 132 6.32 -12.66 -19.47
N ARG A 133 7.32 -12.25 -20.24
CA ARG A 133 8.59 -12.96 -20.31
C ARG A 133 9.41 -12.64 -19.06
N VAL A 134 9.82 -13.67 -18.33
CA VAL A 134 10.58 -13.54 -17.08
C VAL A 134 12.08 -13.75 -17.33
N THR A 135 12.89 -12.76 -16.98
CA THR A 135 14.36 -12.86 -16.98
C THR A 135 14.88 -12.66 -15.56
N ARG A 136 15.63 -13.64 -15.04
CA ARG A 136 16.23 -13.59 -13.70
C ARG A 136 17.69 -13.16 -13.79
N LEU A 137 18.07 -12.22 -12.94
CA LEU A 137 19.43 -11.68 -12.84
C LEU A 137 20.00 -11.92 -11.43
N PRO A 138 21.34 -11.86 -11.27
CA PRO A 138 21.98 -11.90 -9.96
C PRO A 138 21.41 -10.86 -8.99
N GLY A 139 21.48 -11.14 -7.68
CA GLY A 139 20.94 -10.25 -6.65
C GLY A 139 19.42 -10.29 -6.50
N GLY A 140 18.76 -11.32 -7.05
CA GLY A 140 17.30 -11.50 -6.93
C GLY A 140 16.49 -10.56 -7.81
N ILE A 141 17.10 -9.96 -8.83
CA ILE A 141 16.42 -9.07 -9.78
C ILE A 141 15.65 -9.93 -10.80
N VAL A 142 14.41 -9.55 -11.08
CA VAL A 142 13.53 -10.20 -12.05
C VAL A 142 12.95 -9.12 -12.97
N LEU A 143 13.17 -9.30 -14.27
CA LEU A 143 12.67 -8.44 -15.32
C LEU A 143 11.47 -9.10 -16.01
N PHE A 144 10.42 -8.32 -16.23
CA PHE A 144 9.24 -8.70 -17.00
C PHE A 144 9.20 -7.91 -18.31
N GLY A 145 9.22 -8.62 -19.44
CA GLY A 145 9.17 -8.06 -20.80
C GLY A 145 7.92 -8.48 -21.55
#